data_AF-A0A8D9EEY8-F1
#
_entry.id   AF-A0A8D9EEY8-F1
#
_cell.length_a   1.000
_cell.length_b   1.000
_cell.length_c   1.000
_cell.angle_alpha   90.00
_cell.angle_beta   90.00
_cell.angle_gamma   90.00
#
_symmetry.space_group_name_H-M   'P 1'
#
loop_
_entity.id
_entity.type
_entity.pdbx_description
1 polymer ?
#
loop_
_entity_poly.entity_id
_entity_poly.type
_entity_poly.pdbx_seq_one_letter_code
_entity_poly.pdbx_strand_id
1 'polypeptide(L)'
;MDSRNPAQFDAHKELMLHLVTRGFRVQTPLRNLKGEYASLETFGSSQHMVRLLSYLEGDLLKTISLTNDIAYKLGQTVARLADSLTSFSHEFYTMYRSIWMLSELHRLSSFLFVLTEPSRVHTVESVLAKFQTQVMDRINSFQHGVIHGDINEQNILLSLDS
;
A
#
# COMPACT_ATOMS: atom_id res chain seq x y z
N MET A 1 -3.96 -6.88 16.18
CA MET A 1 -3.25 -7.73 15.20
C MET A 1 -4.13 -7.75 13.97
N ASP A 2 -3.69 -7.07 12.92
CA ASP A 2 -4.51 -6.67 11.76
C ASP A 2 -4.98 -7.85 10.89
N SER A 3 -4.36 -9.02 11.07
CA SER A 3 -4.60 -10.28 10.34
C SER A 3 -6.01 -10.87 10.44
N ARG A 4 -6.91 -10.24 11.21
CA ARG A 4 -8.30 -10.69 11.43
C ARG A 4 -9.34 -9.61 11.18
N ASN A 5 -8.96 -8.44 10.64
CA ASN A 5 -9.89 -7.34 10.43
C ASN A 5 -10.67 -7.49 9.11
N PRO A 6 -11.97 -7.85 9.14
CA PRO A 6 -12.72 -8.09 7.91
C PRO A 6 -12.86 -6.83 7.04
N ALA A 7 -12.97 -5.65 7.66
CA ALA A 7 -13.10 -4.38 6.94
C ALA A 7 -11.84 -4.04 6.12
N GLN A 8 -10.66 -4.43 6.62
CA GLN A 8 -9.42 -4.26 5.87
C GLN A 8 -9.37 -5.19 4.64
N PHE A 9 -9.76 -6.45 4.82
CA PHE A 9 -9.80 -7.43 3.72
C PHE A 9 -10.81 -7.04 2.65
N ASP A 10 -11.97 -6.53 3.07
CA ASP A 10 -12.98 -6.00 2.15
C ASP A 10 -12.46 -4.79 1.38
N ALA A 11 -11.83 -3.83 2.06
CA ALA A 11 -11.21 -2.66 1.42
C ALA A 11 -10.12 -3.05 0.40
N HIS A 12 -9.27 -4.02 0.74
CA HIS A 12 -8.23 -4.52 -0.18
C HIS A 12 -8.85 -5.22 -1.40
N LYS A 13 -9.93 -5.98 -1.21
CA LYS A 13 -10.67 -6.63 -2.29
C LYS A 13 -11.30 -5.59 -3.21
N GLU A 14 -12.02 -4.60 -2.68
CA GLU A 14 -12.63 -3.52 -3.47
C GLU A 14 -11.58 -2.70 -4.23
N LEU A 15 -10.43 -2.42 -3.61
CA LEU A 15 -9.30 -1.75 -4.28
C LEU A 15 -8.80 -2.55 -5.49
N MET A 16 -8.58 -3.86 -5.32
CA MET A 16 -8.13 -4.74 -6.41
C MET A 16 -9.16 -4.79 -7.55
N LEU A 17 -10.45 -4.92 -7.22
CA LEU A 17 -11.52 -4.94 -8.22
C LEU A 17 -11.62 -3.60 -8.96
N HIS A 18 -11.50 -2.47 -8.27
CA HIS A 18 -11.45 -1.14 -8.89
C HIS A 18 -10.28 -1.02 -9.87
N LEU A 19 -9.09 -1.49 -9.52
CA LEU A 19 -7.95 -1.45 -10.43
C LEU A 19 -8.17 -2.27 -11.70
N VAL A 20 -8.83 -3.43 -11.59
CA VAL A 20 -9.21 -4.24 -12.75
C VAL A 20 -10.17 -3.48 -13.67
N THR A 21 -11.20 -2.81 -13.13
CA THR A 21 -12.12 -2.01 -13.95
C THR A 21 -11.45 -0.81 -14.62
N ARG A 22 -10.32 -0.36 -14.09
CA ARG A 22 -9.43 0.68 -14.67
C ARG A 22 -8.39 0.12 -15.64
N GLY A 23 -8.44 -1.17 -15.96
CA GLY A 23 -7.57 -1.80 -16.95
C GLY A 23 -6.19 -2.18 -16.43
N PHE A 24 -5.97 -2.22 -15.12
CA PHE A 24 -4.72 -2.72 -14.56
C PHE A 24 -4.71 -4.24 -14.51
N ARG A 25 -3.55 -4.80 -14.83
CA ARG A 25 -3.24 -6.21 -14.55
C ARG A 25 -2.67 -6.32 -13.15
N VAL A 26 -3.53 -6.70 -12.21
CA VAL A 26 -3.20 -6.97 -10.81
C VAL A 26 -3.73 -8.33 -10.42
N GLN A 27 -3.27 -8.87 -9.31
CA GLN A 27 -3.89 -10.04 -8.71
C GLN A 27 -5.34 -9.73 -8.33
N THR A 28 -6.24 -10.67 -8.62
CA THR A 28 -7.68 -10.52 -8.36
C THR A 28 -8.14 -11.50 -7.29
N PRO A 29 -8.98 -11.09 -6.34
CA PRO A 29 -9.53 -11.98 -5.33
C PRO A 29 -10.47 -13.01 -5.96
N LEU A 30 -10.33 -14.28 -5.57
CA LEU A 30 -11.15 -15.40 -6.02
C LEU A 30 -12.04 -15.90 -4.88
N ARG A 31 -13.25 -16.36 -5.24
CA ARG A 31 -14.20 -16.92 -4.27
C ARG A 31 -13.81 -18.34 -3.89
N ASN A 32 -13.97 -18.68 -2.61
CA ASN A 32 -13.86 -20.05 -2.11
C ASN A 32 -15.10 -20.88 -2.50
N LEU A 33 -15.12 -22.17 -2.12
CA LEU A 33 -16.24 -23.09 -2.40
C LEU A 33 -17.58 -22.67 -1.75
N LYS A 34 -17.55 -21.75 -0.78
CA LYS A 34 -18.74 -21.16 -0.13
C LYS A 34 -19.19 -19.85 -0.79
N GLY A 35 -18.49 -19.40 -1.83
CA GLY A 35 -18.78 -18.14 -2.53
C GLY A 35 -18.21 -16.89 -1.86
N GLU A 36 -17.35 -17.03 -0.84
CA GLU A 36 -16.77 -15.91 -0.07
C GLU A 36 -15.36 -15.57 -0.59
N TYR A 37 -14.96 -14.29 -0.55
CA TYR A 37 -13.62 -13.87 -0.99
C TYR A 37 -12.51 -14.07 0.06
N ALA A 38 -12.89 -14.28 1.32
CA ALA A 38 -11.99 -14.60 2.41
C ALA A 38 -12.76 -15.40 3.47
N SER A 39 -12.06 -16.23 4.22
CA SER A 39 -12.62 -17.00 5.33
C SER A 39 -11.65 -17.04 6.50
N LEU A 40 -12.19 -17.16 7.72
CA LEU A 40 -11.39 -17.32 8.92
C LEU A 40 -11.11 -18.81 9.14
N GLU A 41 -9.85 -19.20 9.01
CA GLU A 41 -9.40 -20.58 9.12
C GLU A 41 -8.57 -20.78 10.39
N THR A 42 -8.71 -21.95 11.01
CA THR A 42 -7.96 -22.31 12.22
C THR A 42 -6.73 -23.14 11.86
N PHE A 43 -5.55 -22.64 12.22
CA PHE A 43 -4.28 -23.35 12.10
C PHE A 43 -3.69 -23.53 13.51
N GLY A 44 -3.68 -24.78 14.00
CA GLY A 44 -3.30 -25.06 15.38
C GLY A 44 -4.23 -24.38 16.38
N SER A 45 -3.69 -23.51 17.23
CA SER A 45 -4.46 -22.74 18.24
C SER A 45 -4.85 -21.33 17.78
N SER A 46 -4.52 -20.94 16.55
CA SER A 46 -4.71 -19.58 16.04
C SER A 46 -5.67 -19.52 14.85
N GLN A 47 -6.40 -18.42 14.76
CA GLN A 47 -7.30 -18.13 13.64
C GLN A 47 -6.69 -17.09 12.72
N HIS A 48 -6.78 -17.34 11.42
CA HIS A 48 -6.16 -16.54 10.37
C HIS A 48 -7.18 -16.26 9.27
N MET A 49 -7.25 -15.02 8.81
CA MET A 49 -8.01 -14.71 7.60
C MET A 49 -7.23 -15.21 6.38
N VAL A 50 -7.86 -16.05 5.57
CA VAL A 50 -7.29 -16.63 4.35
C VAL A 50 -8.08 -16.14 3.15
N ARG A 51 -7.37 -15.79 2.07
CA ARG A 51 -7.97 -15.43 0.77
C ARG A 51 -7.18 -16.08 -0.36
N LEU A 52 -7.88 -16.38 -1.44
CA LEU A 52 -7.26 -16.83 -2.68
C LEU A 52 -7.16 -15.65 -3.65
N LEU A 53 -6.00 -15.47 -4.27
CA LEU A 53 -5.77 -14.49 -5.32
C LEU A 53 -5.39 -15.22 -6.62
N SER A 54 -5.68 -14.62 -7.77
CA SER A 54 -5.20 -15.12 -9.05
C SER A 54 -3.67 -15.08 -9.11
N TYR A 55 -3.09 -16.06 -9.81
CA TYR A 55 -1.69 -15.98 -10.21
C TYR A 55 -1.54 -14.92 -11.30
N LEU A 56 -0.50 -14.10 -11.20
CA LEU A 56 -0.16 -13.11 -12.20
C LEU A 56 1.18 -13.52 -12.81
N GLU A 57 1.17 -13.79 -14.11
CA GLU A 57 2.35 -14.20 -14.86
C GLU A 57 3.26 -12.98 -15.15
N GLY A 58 4.56 -13.20 -15.04
CA GLY A 58 5.59 -12.21 -15.31
C GLY A 58 6.83 -12.45 -14.46
N ASP A 59 7.90 -11.76 -14.82
CA ASP A 59 9.16 -11.78 -14.09
C ASP A 59 9.22 -10.63 -13.10
N LEU A 60 9.79 -10.86 -11.92
CA LEU A 60 10.00 -9.79 -10.95
C LEU A 60 10.90 -8.70 -11.54
N LEU A 61 10.53 -7.44 -11.36
CA LEU A 61 11.41 -6.33 -11.77
C LEU A 61 12.81 -6.46 -11.15
N LYS A 62 12.89 -7.00 -9.92
CA LYS A 62 14.14 -7.30 -9.20
C LYS A 62 15.10 -8.20 -9.99
N THR A 63 14.59 -9.12 -10.80
CA THR A 63 15.42 -10.08 -11.55
C THR A 63 15.82 -9.55 -12.92
N ILE A 64 15.39 -8.34 -13.28
CA ILE A 64 15.61 -7.73 -14.59
C ILE A 64 16.56 -6.54 -14.46
N SER A 65 17.42 -6.36 -15.45
CA SER A 65 18.26 -5.16 -15.53
C SER A 65 17.41 -3.94 -15.87
N LEU A 66 17.36 -2.96 -14.97
CA LEU A 66 16.60 -1.73 -15.16
C LEU A 66 17.23 -0.87 -16.26
N THR A 67 16.54 -0.74 -17.40
CA THR A 67 16.90 0.17 -18.49
C THR A 67 16.11 1.48 -18.40
N ASN A 68 16.55 2.52 -19.10
CA ASN A 68 15.83 3.79 -19.17
C ASN A 68 14.39 3.62 -19.69
N ASP A 69 14.18 2.75 -20.68
CA ASP A 69 12.85 2.49 -21.24
C ASP A 69 11.93 1.78 -20.23
N ILE A 70 12.47 0.83 -19.46
CA ILE A 70 11.72 0.16 -18.38
C ILE A 70 11.37 1.17 -17.29
N ALA A 71 12.33 1.99 -16.86
CA ALA A 71 12.11 3.00 -15.84
C ALA A 71 11.05 4.03 -16.27
N TYR A 72 11.08 4.45 -17.53
CA TYR A 72 10.10 5.38 -18.09
C TYR A 72 8.68 4.77 -18.11
N LYS A 73 8.53 3.54 -18.62
CA LYS A 73 7.24 2.82 -18.62
C LYS A 73 6.73 2.53 -17.21
N LEU A 74 7.63 2.23 -16.27
CA LEU A 74 7.29 2.06 -14.87
C LEU A 74 6.73 3.36 -14.29
N GLY A 75 7.41 4.49 -14.52
CA GLY A 75 6.93 5.81 -14.10
C GLY A 75 5.54 6.14 -14.65
N GLN A 76 5.31 5.88 -15.94
CA GLN A 76 3.98 6.03 -16.56
C GLN A 76 2.92 5.14 -15.90
N THR A 77 3.26 3.88 -15.60
CA THR A 77 2.34 2.93 -14.96
C THR A 77 2.00 3.35 -13.55
N VAL A 78 2.98 3.80 -12.76
CA VAL A 78 2.78 4.31 -11.40
C VAL A 78 1.97 5.60 -11.39
N ALA A 79 2.21 6.50 -12.34
CA ALA A 79 1.41 7.72 -12.50
C ALA A 79 -0.05 7.40 -12.82
N ARG A 80 -0.30 6.48 -13.77
CA ARG A 80 -1.65 6.00 -14.10
C ARG A 80 -2.32 5.34 -12.89
N LEU A 81 -1.57 4.57 -12.11
CA LEU A 81 -2.08 3.92 -10.89
C LEU A 81 -2.55 4.99 -9.90
N ALA A 82 -1.70 5.97 -9.58
CA ALA A 82 -2.04 7.06 -8.68
C ALA A 82 -3.29 7.83 -9.15
N ASP A 83 -3.37 8.16 -10.45
CA ASP A 83 -4.52 8.83 -11.05
C ASP A 83 -5.81 8.00 -10.92
N SER A 84 -5.75 6.69 -11.20
CA SER A 84 -6.91 5.80 -11.10
C SER A 84 -7.48 5.71 -9.68
N LEU A 85 -6.61 5.84 -8.67
CA LEU A 85 -6.95 5.76 -7.25
C LEU A 85 -7.55 7.07 -6.70
N THR A 86 -7.46 8.18 -7.42
CA THR A 86 -8.09 9.45 -7.02
C THR A 86 -9.61 9.35 -6.93
N SER A 87 -10.19 8.47 -7.75
CA SER A 87 -11.63 8.19 -7.81
C SER A 87 -12.06 7.06 -6.88
N PHE A 88 -11.13 6.42 -6.18
CA PHE A 88 -11.42 5.30 -5.30
C PHE A 88 -11.65 5.78 -3.87
N SER A 89 -12.71 5.29 -3.23
CA SER A 89 -13.04 5.59 -1.84
C SER A 89 -13.58 4.35 -1.14
N HIS A 90 -13.17 4.13 0.11
CA HIS A 90 -13.70 3.07 0.95
C HIS A 90 -13.65 3.50 2.41
N GLU A 91 -14.71 3.26 3.18
CA GLU A 91 -14.86 3.74 4.57
C GLU A 91 -13.68 3.35 5.46
N PHE A 92 -13.17 2.12 5.29
CA PHE A 92 -11.97 1.65 5.98
C PHE A 92 -10.79 2.62 5.85
N TYR A 93 -10.46 3.12 4.64
CA TYR A 93 -9.31 4.01 4.45
C TYR A 93 -9.56 5.41 5.03
N THR A 94 -10.82 5.83 5.16
CA THR A 94 -11.19 7.09 5.81
C THR A 94 -10.99 7.02 7.33
N MET A 95 -11.27 5.86 7.95
CA MET A 95 -11.21 5.67 9.39
C MET A 95 -9.87 5.13 9.90
N TYR A 96 -9.22 4.29 9.11
CA TYR A 96 -7.97 3.64 9.49
C TYR A 96 -6.86 4.68 9.70
N ARG A 97 -6.07 4.50 10.75
CA ARG A 97 -4.91 5.33 11.07
C ARG A 97 -3.71 4.44 11.35
N SER A 98 -2.64 4.64 10.59
CA SER A 98 -1.38 3.92 10.72
C SER A 98 -0.23 4.90 10.81
N ILE A 99 0.81 4.56 11.57
CA ILE A 99 2.04 5.37 11.64
C ILE A 99 2.73 5.54 10.28
N TRP A 100 2.37 4.71 9.30
CA TRP A 100 2.86 4.77 7.93
C TRP A 100 2.08 5.76 7.04
N MET A 101 1.02 6.38 7.57
CA MET A 101 0.32 7.47 6.89
C MET A 101 1.06 8.78 7.13
N LEU A 102 1.27 9.58 6.08
CA LEU A 102 1.93 10.88 6.22
C LEU A 102 1.21 11.82 7.20
N SER A 103 -0.12 11.73 7.29
CA SER A 103 -0.91 12.48 8.28
C SER A 103 -0.63 12.08 9.74
N GLU A 104 -0.08 10.89 9.96
CA GLU A 104 0.19 10.28 11.26
C GLU A 104 1.67 10.32 11.64
N LEU A 105 2.50 10.99 10.83
CA LEU A 105 3.95 10.99 10.98
C LEU A 105 4.43 11.57 12.32
N HIS A 106 3.64 12.44 12.96
CA HIS A 106 3.89 12.95 14.31
C HIS A 106 4.04 11.83 15.35
N ARG A 107 3.39 10.68 15.14
CA ARG A 107 3.46 9.50 16.03
C ARG A 107 4.83 8.82 16.01
N LEU A 108 5.69 9.10 15.03
CA LEU A 108 7.06 8.58 15.01
C LEU A 108 7.90 9.09 16.18
N SER A 109 7.53 10.24 16.77
CA SER A 109 8.19 10.79 17.96
C SER A 109 8.23 9.80 19.14
N SER A 110 7.21 8.94 19.29
CA SER A 110 7.18 7.93 20.35
C SER A 110 8.16 6.78 20.12
N PHE A 111 8.79 6.68 18.96
CA PHE A 111 9.74 5.63 18.59
C PHE A 111 11.19 6.09 18.56
N LEU A 112 11.48 7.37 18.86
CA LEU A 112 12.85 7.89 18.80
C LEU A 112 13.81 7.20 19.77
N PHE A 113 13.29 6.54 20.81
CA PHE A 113 14.07 5.77 21.78
C PHE A 113 14.90 4.64 21.15
N VAL A 114 14.58 4.19 19.92
CA VAL A 114 15.37 3.17 19.21
C VAL A 114 16.70 3.70 18.67
N LEU A 115 16.86 5.03 18.61
CA LEU A 115 18.07 5.68 18.14
C LEU A 115 19.05 5.86 19.31
N THR A 116 20.25 5.30 19.18
CA THR A 116 21.29 5.40 20.21
C THR A 116 22.11 6.69 20.12
N GLU A 117 22.22 7.26 18.92
CA GLU A 117 23.04 8.45 18.64
C GLU A 117 22.22 9.74 18.83
N PRO A 118 22.59 10.64 19.77
CA PRO A 118 21.85 11.87 20.02
C PRO A 118 21.71 12.78 18.79
N SER A 119 22.73 12.80 17.91
CA SER A 119 22.71 13.57 16.67
C SER A 119 21.62 13.10 15.69
N ARG A 120 21.34 11.78 15.65
CA ARG A 120 20.27 11.21 14.82
C ARG A 120 18.91 11.54 15.40
N VAL A 121 18.74 11.47 16.73
CA VAL A 121 17.50 11.89 17.40
C VAL A 121 17.19 13.34 17.04
N HIS A 122 18.14 14.25 17.23
CA HIS A 122 17.96 15.66 16.94
C HIS A 122 17.62 15.94 15.46
N THR A 123 18.24 15.19 14.55
CA THR A 123 17.95 15.29 13.11
C THR A 123 16.49 14.89 12.83
N VAL A 124 16.03 13.77 13.37
CA VAL A 124 14.66 13.29 13.16
C VAL A 124 13.66 14.26 13.80
N GLU A 125 13.89 14.72 15.02
CA GLU A 125 13.04 15.72 15.68
C GLU A 125 12.90 17.00 14.84
N SER A 126 14.01 17.49 14.28
CA SER A 126 14.00 18.66 13.39
C SER A 126 13.14 18.42 12.14
N VAL A 127 13.24 17.24 11.53
CA VAL A 127 12.42 16.87 10.36
C VAL A 127 10.95 16.77 10.75
N LEU A 128 10.61 16.12 11.87
CA LEU A 128 9.23 16.02 12.36
C LEU A 128 8.62 17.40 12.62
N ALA A 129 9.36 18.30 13.26
CA ALA A 129 8.91 19.66 13.54
C ALA A 129 8.69 20.48 12.25
N LYS A 130 9.59 20.37 11.26
CA LYS A 130 9.42 20.99 9.95
C LYS A 130 8.24 20.41 9.19
N PHE A 131 8.06 19.09 9.22
CA PHE A 131 6.94 18.43 8.55
C PHE A 131 5.60 18.89 9.15
N GLN A 132 5.52 19.01 10.49
CA GLN A 132 4.33 19.53 11.15
C GLN A 132 3.98 20.95 10.65
N THR A 133 4.94 21.86 10.69
CA THR A 133 4.70 23.28 10.36
C THR A 133 4.56 23.57 8.86
N GLN A 134 5.22 22.80 8.01
CA GLN A 134 5.25 23.05 6.56
C GLN A 134 4.26 22.22 5.77
N VAL A 135 3.92 21.01 6.25
CA VAL A 135 3.03 20.07 5.56
C VAL A 135 1.72 19.93 6.33
N MET A 136 1.75 19.59 7.61
CA MET A 136 0.51 19.28 8.35
C MET A 136 -0.41 20.49 8.49
N ASP A 137 0.13 21.69 8.72
CA ASP A 137 -0.67 22.92 8.80
C ASP A 137 -1.39 23.25 7.48
N ARG A 138 -0.91 22.71 6.35
CA ARG A 138 -1.49 22.88 5.02
C ARG A 138 -2.06 21.58 4.47
N ILE A 139 -2.24 20.55 5.29
CA ILE A 139 -2.53 19.20 4.82
C ILE A 139 -3.74 19.18 3.88
N ASN A 140 -4.81 19.90 4.23
CA ASN A 140 -6.05 20.04 3.47
C ASN A 140 -5.90 20.68 2.09
N SER A 141 -4.79 21.36 1.82
CA SER A 141 -4.49 21.94 0.49
C SER A 141 -3.83 20.93 -0.46
N PHE A 142 -3.31 19.82 0.06
CA PHE A 142 -2.73 18.75 -0.75
C PHE A 142 -3.80 17.76 -1.18
N GLN A 143 -3.53 17.09 -2.30
CA GLN A 143 -4.33 15.97 -2.75
C GLN A 143 -4.18 14.80 -1.79
N HIS A 144 -5.31 14.26 -1.33
CA HIS A 144 -5.38 13.05 -0.53
C HIS A 144 -5.89 11.90 -1.39
N GLY A 145 -5.40 10.69 -1.13
CA GLY A 145 -5.86 9.51 -1.84
C GLY A 145 -5.26 8.24 -1.28
N VAL A 146 -5.88 7.13 -1.64
CA VAL A 146 -5.31 5.80 -1.40
C VAL A 146 -4.12 5.62 -2.35
N ILE A 147 -3.03 5.07 -1.83
CA ILE A 147 -1.86 4.69 -2.61
C ILE A 147 -1.56 3.21 -2.37
N HIS A 148 -0.79 2.57 -3.25
CA HIS A 148 -0.32 1.20 -3.02
C HIS A 148 0.53 1.10 -1.74
N GLY A 149 1.32 2.13 -1.42
CA GLY A 149 2.08 2.24 -0.17
C GLY A 149 3.37 1.42 -0.09
N ASP A 150 3.67 0.59 -1.10
CA ASP A 150 4.87 -0.27 -1.13
C ASP A 150 5.26 -0.64 -2.58
N ILE A 151 5.32 0.35 -3.46
CA ILE A 151 5.76 0.11 -4.84
C ILE A 151 7.28 -0.08 -4.83
N ASN A 152 7.73 -1.30 -5.14
CA ASN A 152 9.14 -1.67 -5.21
C ASN A 152 9.36 -2.80 -6.23
N GLU A 153 10.62 -3.13 -6.51
CA GLU A 153 11.01 -4.11 -7.52
C GLU A 153 10.58 -5.56 -7.23
N GLN A 154 10.11 -5.86 -6.03
CA GLN A 154 9.57 -7.17 -5.63
C GLN A 154 8.04 -7.26 -5.79
N ASN A 155 7.37 -6.11 -5.87
CA ASN A 155 5.91 -6.01 -6.00
C ASN A 155 5.47 -5.69 -7.44
N ILE A 156 6.41 -5.55 -8.37
CA ILE A 156 6.16 -5.28 -9.78
C ILE A 156 6.62 -6.48 -10.61
N LEU A 157 5.71 -6.97 -11.45
CA LEU A 157 6.01 -7.96 -12.48
C LEU A 157 6.11 -7.26 -13.84
N LEU A 158 7.13 -7.63 -14.60
CA LEU A 158 7.25 -7.32 -16.02
C LEU A 158 6.81 -8.55 -16.80
N SER A 159 5.86 -8.35 -17.69
CA SER A 159 5.53 -9.31 -18.73
C SER A 159 5.91 -8.69 -20.06
N LEU A 160 6.65 -9.43 -20.89
CA LEU A 160 6.82 -9.07 -22.28
C LEU A 160 5.49 -9.35 -22.97
N ASP A 161 4.63 -8.34 -23.05
CA ASP A 161 3.45 -8.43 -23.89
C ASP A 161 3.92 -8.78 -25.31
N SER A 162 3.45 -9.93 -25.81
CA SER A 162 3.49 -10.34 -27.22
C SER A 162 2.35 -9.67 -27.99
#